data_AF-A0A395J732-F1
#
_entry.id   AF-A0A395J732-F1
#
_cell.length_a   1.000
_cell.length_b   1.000
_cell.length_c   1.000
_cell.angle_alpha   90.00
_cell.angle_beta   90.00
_cell.angle_gamma   90.00
#
_symmetry.space_group_name_H-M   'P 1'
#
loop_
_entity.id
_entity.type
_entity.pdbx_description
1 polymer ?
#
loop_
_entity_poly.entity_id
_entity_poly.type
_entity_poly.pdbx_seq_one_letter_code
_entity_poly.pdbx_strand_id
1 'polypeptide(L)'
;MPKSPKQTDQLPHSLVRQKTVSSTSKVTSTSKENNEPAPAAFKFNKEKWVATLTDEQKDLLKLEIDTLHESQDIPFNTVKAVIIGQDPYHNFNQAHGLCFSVRAPTPAPPSLKNIFKALAKDYPDFKPPPNNGGLLTPWADRGVLLINTCLTVRAHQANSHANHGWERFTQKVIDTVALKRTKGGVF
;
A
#
# COMPACT_ATOMS: atom_id res chain seq x y z
N MET A 1 -65.22 28.13 5.57
CA MET A 1 -65.00 29.08 4.44
C MET A 1 -63.93 30.09 4.85
N PRO A 2 -63.18 30.73 3.93
CA PRO A 2 -62.41 30.18 2.80
C PRO A 2 -60.91 30.63 2.94
N LYS A 3 -59.95 30.61 2.00
CA LYS A 3 -59.92 30.41 0.53
C LYS A 3 -58.72 29.54 0.09
N SER A 4 -58.91 28.93 -1.07
CA SER A 4 -58.02 28.34 -2.08
C SER A 4 -56.77 29.16 -2.53
N PRO A 5 -55.88 28.58 -3.38
CA PRO A 5 -54.46 28.93 -3.52
C PRO A 5 -54.16 29.80 -4.77
N LYS A 6 -52.86 29.96 -5.11
CA LYS A 6 -52.35 30.37 -6.44
C LYS A 6 -50.88 29.90 -6.59
N GLN A 7 -50.59 29.06 -7.60
CA GLN A 7 -50.09 29.38 -8.96
C GLN A 7 -48.55 29.55 -9.00
N THR A 8 -47.79 28.74 -9.75
CA THR A 8 -47.37 28.92 -11.17
C THR A 8 -46.58 30.24 -11.38
N ASP A 9 -45.47 30.31 -12.11
CA ASP A 9 -45.09 29.61 -13.36
C ASP A 9 -43.57 29.46 -13.58
N GLN A 10 -43.24 28.47 -14.41
CA GLN A 10 -42.23 28.39 -15.49
C GLN A 10 -40.99 29.33 -15.55
N LEU A 11 -39.86 28.70 -15.90
CA LEU A 11 -38.69 29.30 -16.57
C LEU A 11 -39.08 30.09 -17.84
N PRO A 12 -38.21 30.99 -18.31
CA PRO A 12 -37.63 30.69 -19.63
C PRO A 12 -36.11 30.91 -19.72
N HIS A 13 -35.49 30.14 -20.62
CA HIS A 13 -34.14 30.36 -21.12
C HIS A 13 -34.01 31.73 -21.80
N SER A 14 -32.85 32.38 -21.65
CA SER A 14 -32.38 33.40 -22.58
C SER A 14 -31.01 33.03 -23.15
N LEU A 15 -30.73 33.55 -24.34
CA LEU A 15 -29.73 33.08 -25.30
C LEU A 15 -28.79 34.24 -25.68
N VAL A 16 -27.66 33.94 -26.35
CA VAL A 16 -26.76 34.90 -27.03
C VAL A 16 -25.82 35.64 -26.03
N ARG A 17 -24.50 35.79 -26.24
CA ARG A 17 -23.75 35.98 -27.50
C ARG A 17 -22.32 35.44 -27.46
N GLN A 18 -21.85 34.90 -28.58
CA GLN A 18 -20.43 34.63 -28.82
C GLN A 18 -19.64 35.95 -29.02
N LYS A 19 -18.36 35.95 -28.63
CA LYS A 19 -17.33 36.80 -29.26
C LYS A 19 -16.16 35.93 -29.72
N THR A 20 -16.02 35.82 -31.03
CA THR A 20 -14.81 35.33 -31.70
C THR A 20 -13.71 36.38 -31.61
N VAL A 21 -12.48 35.94 -31.35
CA VAL A 21 -11.27 36.63 -31.81
C VAL A 21 -10.34 35.57 -32.37
N SER A 22 -9.94 35.74 -33.63
CA SER A 22 -8.98 34.87 -34.31
C SER A 22 -7.64 35.58 -34.38
N SER A 23 -6.58 34.91 -33.94
CA SER A 23 -5.22 35.23 -34.36
C SER A 23 -4.46 33.93 -34.64
N THR A 24 -4.21 33.68 -35.92
CA THR A 24 -3.47 32.54 -36.42
C THR A 24 -1.98 32.65 -36.11
N SER A 25 -1.36 31.55 -35.69
CA SER A 25 0.06 31.29 -35.92
C SER A 25 0.26 29.79 -36.14
N LYS A 26 0.81 29.45 -37.31
CA LYS A 26 0.87 28.09 -37.85
C LYS A 26 2.33 27.68 -37.96
N VAL A 27 2.82 26.83 -37.04
CA VAL A 27 4.13 26.17 -37.19
C VAL A 27 4.03 24.69 -36.81
N THR A 28 4.06 23.88 -37.87
CA THR A 28 4.73 22.58 -38.00
C THR A 28 4.63 21.55 -36.87
N SER A 29 3.88 20.49 -37.17
CA SER A 29 3.98 19.17 -36.54
C SER A 29 5.42 18.64 -36.45
N THR A 30 5.84 18.26 -35.26
CA THR A 30 6.90 17.25 -35.09
C THR A 30 6.49 16.32 -33.95
N SER A 31 5.98 15.15 -34.31
CA SER A 31 5.73 14.05 -33.39
C SER A 31 7.06 13.54 -32.84
N LYS A 32 7.37 13.93 -31.59
CA LYS A 32 8.33 13.20 -30.75
C LYS A 32 7.53 12.46 -29.69
N GLU A 33 7.22 11.21 -29.99
CA GLU A 33 6.94 10.22 -28.95
C GLU A 33 8.21 10.10 -28.11
N ASN A 34 8.21 10.73 -26.95
CA ASN A 34 9.20 10.44 -25.92
C ASN A 34 8.86 9.05 -25.36
N ASN A 35 9.29 8.00 -26.06
CA ASN A 35 9.48 6.66 -25.49
C ASN A 35 10.65 6.72 -24.51
N GLU A 36 10.42 7.42 -23.39
CA GLU A 36 11.28 7.34 -22.22
C GLU A 36 11.08 5.93 -21.66
N PRO A 37 12.11 5.06 -21.65
CA PRO A 37 11.94 3.71 -21.13
C PRO A 37 11.54 3.82 -19.66
N ALA A 38 10.46 3.15 -19.28
CA ALA A 38 9.98 3.13 -17.90
C ALA A 38 11.18 2.85 -16.97
N PRO A 39 11.41 3.68 -15.93
CA PRO A 39 12.64 3.61 -15.15
C PRO A 39 12.81 2.19 -14.63
N ALA A 40 13.94 1.56 -15.02
CA ALA A 40 14.17 0.15 -14.78
C ALA A 40 13.88 -0.19 -13.32
N ALA A 41 12.96 -1.14 -13.10
CA ALA A 41 12.49 -1.48 -11.77
C ALA A 41 13.69 -1.80 -10.88
N PHE A 42 13.84 -1.03 -9.79
CA PHE A 42 15.02 -1.07 -8.94
C PHE A 42 14.97 -2.35 -8.08
N LYS A 43 15.33 -3.48 -8.69
CA LYS A 43 15.20 -4.79 -8.07
C LYS A 43 16.19 -4.92 -6.92
N PHE A 44 15.67 -4.99 -5.70
CA PHE A 44 16.49 -5.19 -4.51
C PHE A 44 17.15 -6.57 -4.58
N ASN A 45 18.49 -6.61 -4.70
CA ASN A 45 19.24 -7.86 -4.68
C ASN A 45 19.61 -8.21 -3.23
N LYS A 46 18.85 -9.15 -2.68
CA LYS A 46 18.94 -9.59 -1.28
C LYS A 46 20.30 -10.21 -0.98
N GLU A 47 20.83 -11.02 -1.90
CA GLU A 47 22.10 -11.75 -1.75
C GLU A 47 23.28 -10.78 -1.61
N LYS A 48 23.33 -9.74 -2.46
CA LYS A 48 24.34 -8.68 -2.42
C LYS A 48 24.23 -7.82 -1.17
N TRP A 49 23.02 -7.56 -0.68
CA TRP A 49 22.84 -6.84 0.59
C TRP A 49 23.35 -7.66 1.78
N VAL A 50 22.98 -8.95 1.86
CA VAL A 50 23.47 -9.87 2.90
C VAL A 50 24.99 -9.99 2.89
N ALA A 51 25.62 -9.99 1.71
CA ALA A 51 27.07 -10.03 1.55
C ALA A 51 27.80 -8.79 2.09
N THR A 52 27.10 -7.67 2.34
CA THR A 52 27.71 -6.45 2.94
C THR A 52 27.68 -6.40 4.47
N LEU A 53 27.01 -7.37 5.12
CA LEU A 53 26.83 -7.39 6.57
C LEU A 53 28.05 -8.01 7.29
N THR A 54 28.38 -7.50 8.48
CA THR A 54 29.30 -8.17 9.41
C THR A 54 28.65 -9.43 9.99
N ASP A 55 29.44 -10.33 10.60
CA ASP A 55 28.88 -11.57 11.14
C ASP A 55 27.96 -11.31 12.36
N GLU A 56 28.29 -10.31 13.19
CA GLU A 56 27.39 -9.81 14.25
C GLU A 56 26.08 -9.26 13.67
N GLN A 57 26.13 -8.53 12.54
CA GLN A 57 24.93 -8.05 11.86
C GLN A 57 24.13 -9.20 11.24
N LYS A 58 24.76 -10.25 10.72
CA LYS A 58 24.07 -11.44 10.19
C LYS A 58 23.35 -12.20 11.29
N ASP A 59 23.95 -12.35 12.47
CA ASP A 59 23.30 -13.00 13.61
C ASP A 59 22.14 -12.16 14.16
N LEU A 60 22.32 -10.83 14.28
CA LEU A 60 21.27 -9.91 14.74
C LEU A 60 20.11 -9.76 13.74
N LEU A 61 20.38 -9.93 12.44
CA LEU A 61 19.40 -9.81 11.35
C LEU A 61 19.03 -11.18 10.75
N LYS A 62 19.36 -12.29 11.41
CA LYS A 62 19.18 -13.63 10.82
C LYS A 62 17.71 -13.90 10.49
N LEU A 63 16.82 -13.55 11.41
CA LEU A 63 15.37 -13.71 11.22
C LEU A 63 14.89 -12.87 10.03
N GLU A 64 15.40 -11.65 9.88
CA GLU A 64 15.10 -10.72 8.79
C GLU A 64 15.61 -11.25 7.45
N ILE A 65 16.84 -11.75 7.40
CA ILE A 65 17.45 -12.36 6.20
C ILE A 65 16.64 -13.57 5.77
N ASP A 66 16.22 -14.42 6.70
CA ASP A 66 15.39 -15.60 6.40
C ASP A 66 13.94 -15.23 6.02
N THR A 67 13.41 -14.12 6.54
CA THR A 67 11.98 -13.75 6.40
C THR A 67 11.67 -12.64 5.39
N LEU A 68 12.65 -11.87 4.90
CA LEU A 68 12.40 -10.81 3.91
C LEU A 68 11.80 -11.42 2.62
N HIS A 69 10.58 -11.02 2.29
CA HIS A 69 9.77 -11.59 1.21
C HIS A 69 9.87 -10.75 -0.06
N GLU A 70 10.02 -11.41 -1.20
CA GLU A 70 10.22 -10.77 -2.52
C GLU A 70 9.01 -9.92 -2.98
N SER A 71 7.83 -10.14 -2.38
CA SER A 71 6.62 -9.33 -2.64
C SER A 71 6.69 -7.88 -2.09
N GLN A 72 7.88 -7.38 -1.77
CA GLN A 72 8.13 -5.93 -1.70
C GLN A 72 8.20 -5.29 -3.10
N ASP A 73 8.28 -6.10 -4.18
CA ASP A 73 8.16 -5.68 -5.58
C ASP A 73 6.70 -5.27 -5.96
N ILE A 74 6.02 -4.46 -5.14
CA ILE A 74 4.76 -3.78 -5.51
C ILE A 74 5.12 -2.43 -6.16
N PRO A 75 4.89 -2.23 -7.48
CA PRO A 75 5.18 -0.94 -8.10
C PRO A 75 4.33 0.18 -7.50
N PHE A 76 4.94 1.34 -7.19
CA PHE A 76 4.27 2.45 -6.48
C PHE A 76 2.94 2.91 -7.12
N ASN A 77 2.81 2.80 -8.44
CA ASN A 77 1.60 3.15 -9.20
C ASN A 77 0.47 2.10 -9.12
N THR A 78 0.71 0.93 -8.53
CA THR A 78 -0.29 -0.13 -8.30
C THR A 78 -0.87 -0.15 -6.90
N VAL A 79 -0.26 0.58 -5.95
CA VAL A 79 -0.74 0.68 -4.55
C VAL A 79 -2.08 1.40 -4.51
N LYS A 80 -3.08 0.76 -3.88
CA LYS A 80 -4.46 1.25 -3.70
C LYS A 80 -4.76 1.56 -2.24
N ALA A 81 -4.21 0.76 -1.34
CA ALA A 81 -4.35 0.91 0.11
C ALA A 81 -3.00 0.63 0.78
N VAL A 82 -2.75 1.28 1.92
CA VAL A 82 -1.62 1.00 2.82
C VAL A 82 -2.19 0.48 4.13
N ILE A 83 -1.56 -0.56 4.69
CA ILE A 83 -1.87 -1.07 6.03
C ILE A 83 -0.56 -1.07 6.81
N ILE A 84 -0.57 -0.39 7.96
CA ILE A 84 0.61 -0.17 8.78
C ILE A 84 0.52 -1.05 10.04
N GLY A 85 1.53 -1.90 10.23
CA GLY A 85 1.79 -2.61 11.48
C GLY A 85 2.92 -1.96 12.29
N GLN A 86 3.18 -2.47 13.49
CA GLN A 86 4.21 -1.94 14.40
C GLN A 86 5.56 -2.62 14.14
N ASP A 87 5.75 -3.85 14.63
CA ASP A 87 6.92 -4.68 14.45
C ASP A 87 6.55 -6.06 13.84
N PRO A 88 7.52 -6.83 13.30
CA PRO A 88 7.26 -8.17 12.81
C PRO A 88 6.91 -9.15 13.94
N TYR A 89 6.36 -10.31 13.61
CA TYR A 89 6.17 -11.38 14.60
C TYR A 89 7.51 -11.95 15.06
N HIS A 90 7.81 -11.80 16.35
CA HIS A 90 9.10 -12.12 16.97
C HIS A 90 9.35 -13.62 17.24
N ASN A 91 8.52 -14.55 16.75
CA ASN A 91 8.78 -15.98 16.87
C ASN A 91 9.19 -16.57 15.50
N PHE A 92 10.01 -17.62 15.54
CA PHE A 92 10.49 -18.31 14.36
C PHE A 92 9.35 -18.70 13.40
N ASN A 93 9.59 -18.53 12.10
CA ASN A 93 8.68 -18.89 11.00
C ASN A 93 7.29 -18.20 11.03
N GLN A 94 7.11 -17.11 11.79
CA GLN A 94 5.88 -16.32 11.80
C GLN A 94 5.95 -15.14 10.82
N ALA A 95 6.93 -14.25 10.99
CA ALA A 95 7.12 -13.12 10.09
C ALA A 95 7.53 -13.57 8.68
N HIS A 96 7.09 -12.82 7.66
CA HIS A 96 7.57 -12.95 6.29
C HIS A 96 7.49 -11.61 5.53
N GLY A 97 8.01 -10.53 6.13
CA GLY A 97 8.10 -9.21 5.50
C GLY A 97 6.80 -8.43 5.24
N LEU A 98 5.62 -9.06 5.37
CA LEU A 98 4.30 -8.42 5.26
C LEU A 98 3.69 -8.24 6.65
N CYS A 99 3.19 -7.03 6.96
CA CYS A 99 2.54 -6.77 8.25
C CYS A 99 1.30 -7.66 8.47
N PHE A 100 1.05 -8.05 9.72
CA PHE A 100 0.00 -9.00 10.17
C PHE A 100 0.00 -10.40 9.56
N SER A 101 0.78 -10.67 8.51
CA SER A 101 0.72 -11.93 7.77
C SER A 101 1.66 -13.00 8.33
N VAL A 102 1.20 -14.25 8.24
CA VAL A 102 2.00 -15.45 8.58
C VAL A 102 1.89 -16.49 7.47
N ARG A 103 2.97 -17.27 7.26
CA ARG A 103 2.98 -18.41 6.34
C ARG A 103 2.38 -19.66 7.00
N ALA A 104 1.79 -20.55 6.21
CA ALA A 104 1.41 -21.87 6.68
C ALA A 104 2.67 -22.65 7.16
N PRO A 105 2.57 -23.51 8.19
CA PRO A 105 1.36 -23.93 8.90
C PRO A 105 0.92 -23.01 10.06
N THR A 106 1.57 -21.86 10.25
CA THR A 106 1.29 -20.95 11.37
C THR A 106 -0.16 -20.43 11.31
N PRO A 107 -0.98 -20.61 12.36
CA PRO A 107 -2.33 -20.09 12.42
C PRO A 107 -2.32 -18.57 12.62
N ALA A 108 -3.35 -17.89 12.10
CA ALA A 108 -3.56 -16.46 12.22
C ALA A 108 -3.43 -15.98 13.69
N PRO A 109 -2.52 -15.03 13.97
CA PRO A 109 -2.36 -14.46 15.30
C PRO A 109 -3.62 -13.68 15.76
N PRO A 110 -3.75 -13.37 17.07
CA PRO A 110 -4.94 -12.70 17.63
C PRO A 110 -5.33 -11.40 16.90
N SER A 111 -4.34 -10.56 16.54
CA SER A 111 -4.57 -9.32 15.80
C SER A 111 -5.19 -9.57 14.43
N LEU A 112 -4.65 -10.53 13.65
CA LEU A 112 -5.20 -10.88 12.35
C LEU A 112 -6.60 -11.52 12.45
N LYS A 113 -6.83 -12.36 13.47
CA LYS A 113 -8.18 -12.88 13.76
C LYS A 113 -9.19 -11.77 14.05
N ASN A 114 -8.77 -10.67 14.69
CA ASN A 114 -9.64 -9.52 14.91
C ASN A 114 -9.90 -8.71 13.63
N ILE A 115 -8.92 -8.59 12.73
CA ILE A 115 -9.12 -8.02 11.38
C ILE A 115 -10.16 -8.87 10.60
N PHE A 116 -10.05 -10.20 10.63
CA PHE A 116 -11.02 -11.09 9.98
C PHE A 116 -12.44 -10.99 10.59
N LYS A 117 -12.58 -10.76 11.90
CA LYS A 117 -13.89 -10.49 12.53
C LYS A 117 -14.49 -9.16 12.08
N ALA A 118 -13.68 -8.11 11.94
CA ALA A 118 -14.13 -6.83 11.42
C ALA A 118 -14.61 -6.97 9.95
N LEU A 119 -13.82 -7.64 9.11
CA LEU A 119 -14.21 -7.94 7.72
C LEU A 119 -15.51 -8.75 7.64
N ALA A 120 -15.71 -9.75 8.49
CA ALA A 120 -16.96 -10.53 8.51
C ALA A 120 -18.19 -9.71 8.96
N LYS A 121 -17.99 -8.62 9.70
CA LYS A 121 -19.07 -7.70 10.10
C LYS A 121 -19.47 -6.76 8.97
N ASP A 122 -18.49 -6.23 8.26
CA ASP A 122 -18.72 -5.24 7.19
C ASP A 122 -19.06 -5.91 5.84
N TYR A 123 -18.59 -7.15 5.63
CA TYR A 123 -18.81 -7.97 4.44
C TYR A 123 -19.34 -9.35 4.87
N PRO A 124 -20.68 -9.57 4.97
CA PRO A 124 -21.26 -10.83 5.44
C PRO A 124 -20.87 -12.07 4.63
N ASP A 125 -20.53 -11.90 3.34
CA ASP A 125 -20.05 -12.98 2.46
C ASP A 125 -18.56 -13.32 2.66
N PHE A 126 -17.81 -12.53 3.45
CA PHE A 126 -16.41 -12.80 3.75
C PHE A 126 -16.27 -14.07 4.60
N LYS A 127 -15.49 -15.02 4.08
CA LYS A 127 -15.10 -16.24 4.79
C LYS A 127 -13.62 -16.15 5.15
N PRO A 128 -13.24 -16.34 6.43
CA PRO A 128 -11.83 -16.36 6.81
C PRO A 128 -11.10 -17.53 6.12
N PRO A 129 -9.76 -17.44 5.95
CA PRO A 129 -8.99 -18.50 5.29
C PRO A 129 -9.16 -19.86 5.96
N PRO A 130 -9.17 -20.97 5.19
CA PRO A 130 -9.24 -22.31 5.73
C PRO A 130 -8.07 -22.60 6.68
N ASN A 131 -8.24 -23.59 7.56
CA ASN A 131 -7.23 -24.03 8.54
C ASN A 131 -6.74 -22.92 9.48
N ASN A 132 -7.52 -21.85 9.68
CA ASN A 132 -7.12 -20.63 10.39
C ASN A 132 -5.87 -19.94 9.79
N GLY A 133 -5.64 -20.05 8.46
CA GLY A 133 -4.47 -19.46 7.81
C GLY A 133 -4.41 -17.93 7.89
N GLY A 134 -3.20 -17.37 7.78
CA GLY A 134 -2.94 -15.93 7.87
C GLY A 134 -2.12 -15.33 6.73
N LEU A 135 -2.11 -15.97 5.56
CA LEU A 135 -1.34 -15.52 4.40
C LEU A 135 -2.07 -14.36 3.67
N LEU A 136 -1.44 -13.19 3.62
CA LEU A 136 -1.98 -11.95 3.04
C LEU A 136 -1.29 -11.56 1.72
N THR A 137 -0.42 -12.41 1.17
CA THR A 137 0.14 -12.24 -0.18
C THR A 137 -0.96 -11.93 -1.22
N PRO A 138 -2.15 -12.58 -1.21
CA PRO A 138 -3.24 -12.22 -2.13
C PRO A 138 -3.75 -10.77 -2.01
N TRP A 139 -3.52 -10.08 -0.89
CA TRP A 139 -3.82 -8.65 -0.75
C TRP A 139 -2.68 -7.79 -1.33
N ALA A 140 -1.42 -8.17 -1.07
CA ALA A 140 -0.25 -7.55 -1.68
C ALA A 140 -0.34 -7.55 -3.22
N ASP A 141 -0.63 -8.72 -3.80
CA ASP A 141 -0.82 -8.92 -5.26
C ASP A 141 -1.93 -8.02 -5.86
N ARG A 142 -2.88 -7.58 -5.03
CA ARG A 142 -3.99 -6.70 -5.43
C ARG A 142 -3.70 -5.22 -5.21
N GLY A 143 -2.50 -4.85 -4.73
CA GLY A 143 -2.06 -3.48 -4.48
C GLY A 143 -2.29 -2.99 -3.05
N VAL A 144 -2.33 -3.88 -2.06
CA VAL A 144 -2.36 -3.50 -0.64
C VAL A 144 -0.93 -3.54 -0.08
N LEU A 145 -0.35 -2.37 0.23
CA LEU A 145 0.98 -2.28 0.81
C LEU A 145 0.91 -2.62 2.32
N LEU A 146 1.39 -3.81 2.69
CA LEU A 146 1.42 -4.34 4.05
C LEU A 146 2.79 -4.09 4.70
N ILE A 147 3.00 -2.92 5.31
CA ILE A 147 4.30 -2.47 5.86
C ILE A 147 4.26 -2.34 7.39
N ASN A 148 5.36 -2.62 8.08
CA ASN A 148 5.52 -2.32 9.51
C ASN A 148 6.31 -1.01 9.69
N THR A 149 6.11 -0.27 10.79
CA THR A 149 6.94 0.92 11.10
C THR A 149 8.37 0.52 11.47
N CYS A 150 8.55 -0.58 12.19
CA CYS A 150 9.83 -1.25 12.40
C CYS A 150 9.89 -2.53 11.54
N LEU A 151 10.92 -2.68 10.71
CA LEU A 151 11.01 -3.81 9.76
C LEU A 151 11.66 -5.08 10.33
N THR A 152 12.17 -5.01 11.57
CA THR A 152 13.05 -6.03 12.16
C THR A 152 12.75 -6.21 13.64
N VAL A 153 12.92 -7.40 14.20
CA VAL A 153 12.77 -7.67 15.63
C VAL A 153 13.60 -8.88 16.05
N ARG A 154 14.27 -8.79 17.20
CA ARG A 154 15.03 -9.91 17.75
C ARG A 154 14.06 -11.00 18.21
N ALA A 155 14.44 -12.26 17.95
CA ALA A 155 13.64 -13.41 18.36
C ALA A 155 13.27 -13.34 19.86
N HIS A 156 11.98 -13.55 20.14
CA HIS A 156 11.33 -13.50 21.45
C HIS A 156 11.39 -12.14 22.18
N GLN A 157 11.78 -11.05 21.50
CA GLN A 157 11.86 -9.70 22.09
C GLN A 157 11.09 -8.67 21.25
N ALA A 158 9.76 -8.60 21.44
CA ALA A 158 8.93 -7.56 20.82
C ALA A 158 9.50 -6.15 21.03
N ASN A 159 9.40 -5.29 20.02
CA ASN A 159 9.94 -3.93 19.98
C ASN A 159 11.46 -3.79 20.19
N SER A 160 12.27 -4.86 20.12
CA SER A 160 13.73 -4.77 20.39
C SER A 160 14.49 -3.79 19.51
N HIS A 161 13.98 -3.49 18.30
CA HIS A 161 14.58 -2.56 17.33
C HIS A 161 13.70 -1.32 17.10
N ALA A 162 12.73 -1.05 17.97
CA ALA A 162 11.95 0.20 17.95
C ALA A 162 12.82 1.39 18.34
N ASN A 163 12.61 2.55 17.70
CA ASN A 163 13.41 3.78 17.80
C ASN A 163 14.85 3.67 17.27
N HIS A 164 15.23 2.56 16.63
CA HIS A 164 16.56 2.41 16.01
C HIS A 164 16.62 2.96 14.57
N GLY A 165 15.60 3.69 14.11
CA GLY A 165 15.61 4.47 12.88
C GLY A 165 14.80 3.87 11.72
N TRP A 166 14.28 2.65 11.88
CA TRP A 166 13.36 2.05 10.90
C TRP A 166 12.13 2.92 10.66
N GLU A 167 11.62 3.58 11.69
CA GLU A 167 10.45 4.46 11.61
C GLU A 167 10.68 5.62 10.65
N ARG A 168 11.90 6.17 10.59
CA ARG A 168 12.27 7.23 9.64
C ARG A 168 12.34 6.70 8.21
N PHE A 169 12.85 5.48 8.03
CA PHE A 169 12.91 4.83 6.72
C PHE A 169 11.51 4.49 6.20
N THR A 170 10.68 3.84 7.02
CA THR A 170 9.32 3.40 6.64
C THR A 170 8.38 4.58 6.44
N GLN A 171 8.49 5.64 7.26
CA GLN A 171 7.83 6.92 6.99
C GLN A 171 8.24 7.46 5.61
N LYS A 172 9.53 7.44 5.25
CA LYS A 172 9.97 7.95 3.94
C LYS A 172 9.49 7.10 2.77
N VAL A 173 9.31 5.79 2.96
CA VAL A 173 8.65 4.91 1.99
C VAL A 173 7.18 5.31 1.84
N ILE A 174 6.44 5.49 2.94
CA ILE A 174 5.03 5.92 2.94
C ILE A 174 4.85 7.28 2.26
N ASP A 175 5.70 8.27 2.57
CA ASP A 175 5.71 9.58 1.91
C ASP A 175 5.94 9.45 0.39
N THR A 176 6.84 8.56 -0.01
CA THR A 176 7.19 8.34 -1.42
C THR A 176 6.03 7.66 -2.17
N VAL A 177 5.34 6.70 -1.53
CA VAL A 177 4.10 6.08 -2.05
C VAL A 177 3.01 7.15 -2.20
N ALA A 178 2.80 7.97 -1.16
CA ALA A 178 1.80 9.04 -1.14
C ALA A 178 2.02 10.09 -2.24
N LEU A 179 3.28 10.40 -2.55
CA LEU A 179 3.69 11.35 -3.59
C LEU A 179 3.66 10.76 -5.01
N LYS A 180 4.07 9.49 -5.20
CA LYS A 180 4.21 8.87 -6.53
C LYS A 180 2.95 8.16 -7.03
N ARG A 181 1.97 7.88 -6.18
CA ARG A 181 0.68 7.33 -6.63
C ARG A 181 -0.02 8.31 -7.59
N THR A 182 -0.50 7.79 -8.71
CA THR A 182 -1.24 8.58 -9.72
C THR A 182 -2.76 8.47 -9.56
N LYS A 183 -3.23 7.70 -8.57
CA LYS A 183 -4.64 7.46 -8.26
C LYS A 183 -4.90 7.73 -6.79
N GLY A 184 -6.13 8.10 -6.46
CA GLY A 184 -6.59 8.17 -5.07
C GLY A 184 -6.45 6.80 -4.38
N GLY A 185 -6.22 6.81 -3.08
CA GLY A 185 -5.97 5.62 -2.29
C GLY A 185 -6.07 5.89 -0.79
N VAL A 186 -6.23 4.81 -0.03
CA VAL A 186 -6.55 4.81 1.40
C VAL A 186 -5.28 4.54 2.23
N PHE A 187 -5.15 5.23 3.36
CA PHE A 187 -4.16 5.00 4.42
C PHE A 187 -4.89 4.69 5.72
#